data_AF-A0A7W0GV07-F1
#
_entry.id   AF-A0A7W0GV07-F1
#
_cell.length_a   1.000
_cell.length_b   1.000
_cell.length_c   1.000
_cell.angle_alpha   90.00
_cell.angle_beta   90.00
_cell.angle_gamma   90.00
#
_symmetry.space_group_name_H-M   'P 1'
#
loop_
_entity.id
_entity.type
_entity.pdbx_description
1 polymer ?
#
loop_
_entity_poly.entity_id
_entity_poly.type
_entity_poly.pdbx_seq_one_letter_code
_entity_poly.pdbx_strand_id
1 'polypeptide(L)'
;QATLIERWVEQGPFWERLFPETANTLRVLTLWHPDDLTPFIARAVQRVGTADTVPTDNWSGGGISVPVDLATGRLGAGRLHPLKSGRPDQPVTHHPDTGTPIEGAVIPGWSRVADAVLRAAGGLPFNRIGGWDVLVDGDGEPVVVEANANSDVNLLQVHGGLLAEPRVRRFYQTFGVV
;
A
#
# COMPACT_ATOMS: atom_id res chain seq x y z
N GLN A 1 -21.47 -21.11 -4.72
CA GLN A 1 -20.19 -20.37 -4.64
C GLN A 1 -20.18 -19.36 -5.78
N ALA A 2 -19.70 -18.15 -5.53
CA ALA A 2 -19.42 -17.18 -6.59
C ALA A 2 -17.91 -17.22 -6.88
N THR A 3 -17.53 -17.13 -8.15
CA THR A 3 -16.14 -17.10 -8.60
C THR A 3 -15.94 -15.87 -9.46
N LEU A 4 -14.88 -15.12 -9.18
CA LEU A 4 -14.40 -14.05 -10.05
C LEU A 4 -13.17 -14.58 -10.80
N ILE A 5 -13.13 -14.35 -12.12
CA ILE A 5 -11.97 -14.66 -12.96
C ILE A 5 -11.53 -13.35 -13.59
N GLU A 6 -10.26 -13.02 -13.44
CA GLU A 6 -9.64 -11.84 -14.00
C GLU A 6 -8.39 -12.20 -14.80
N ARG A 7 -7.89 -11.25 -15.59
CA ARG A 7 -6.62 -11.44 -16.30
C ARG A 7 -5.47 -11.51 -15.30
N TRP A 8 -4.48 -12.36 -15.56
CA TRP A 8 -3.20 -12.26 -14.86
C TRP A 8 -2.48 -10.97 -15.25
N VAL A 9 -1.87 -10.30 -14.28
CA VAL A 9 -1.15 -9.04 -14.50
C VAL A 9 0.30 -9.25 -14.11
N GLU A 10 1.19 -9.03 -15.08
CA GLU A 10 2.63 -9.06 -14.85
C GLU A 10 3.08 -7.71 -14.30
N GLN A 11 3.75 -7.73 -13.14
CA GLN A 11 4.26 -6.52 -12.50
C GLN A 11 5.44 -5.93 -13.27
N GLY A 12 5.59 -4.60 -13.21
CA GLY A 12 6.67 -3.91 -13.90
C GLY A 12 8.05 -4.18 -13.29
N PRO A 13 9.13 -3.86 -14.04
CA PRO A 13 10.50 -4.26 -13.71
C PRO A 13 11.03 -3.66 -12.41
N PHE A 14 10.44 -2.56 -11.91
CA PHE A 14 10.76 -2.03 -10.58
C PHE A 14 10.37 -3.01 -9.47
N TRP A 15 9.18 -3.59 -9.55
CA TRP A 15 8.65 -4.53 -8.57
C TRP A 15 9.27 -5.92 -8.73
N GLU A 16 9.55 -6.36 -9.95
CA GLU A 16 10.30 -7.60 -10.20
C GLU A 16 11.67 -7.60 -9.51
N ARG A 17 12.37 -6.45 -9.51
CA ARG A 17 13.65 -6.32 -8.79
C ARG A 17 13.50 -6.35 -7.29
N LEU A 18 12.38 -5.89 -6.73
CA LEU A 18 12.15 -5.98 -5.29
C LEU A 18 12.04 -7.45 -4.89
N PHE A 19 11.08 -8.18 -5.47
CA PHE A 19 10.91 -9.60 -5.24
C PHE A 19 10.05 -10.28 -6.34
N PRO A 20 10.61 -11.09 -7.24
CA PRO A 20 9.90 -11.54 -8.44
C PRO A 20 8.81 -12.60 -8.17
N GLU A 21 8.80 -13.25 -7.02
CA GLU A 21 7.88 -14.36 -6.70
C GLU A 21 6.56 -13.92 -6.06
N THR A 22 6.31 -12.61 -5.97
CA THR A 22 5.04 -12.04 -5.49
C THR A 22 4.66 -10.81 -6.31
N ALA A 23 3.43 -10.32 -6.13
CA ALA A 23 2.89 -9.18 -6.88
C ALA A 23 3.40 -7.80 -6.42
N ASN A 24 4.02 -7.70 -5.23
CA ASN A 24 4.53 -6.47 -4.61
C ASN A 24 3.60 -5.25 -4.82
N THR A 25 2.37 -5.39 -4.42
CA THR A 25 1.34 -4.36 -4.58
C THR A 25 1.56 -3.17 -3.65
N LEU A 26 1.06 -2.01 -4.07
CA LEU A 26 0.88 -0.84 -3.22
C LEU A 26 -0.44 -0.98 -2.46
N ARG A 27 -0.40 -0.72 -1.15
CA ARG A 27 -1.59 -0.47 -0.34
C ARG A 27 -1.76 1.05 -0.22
N VAL A 28 -2.81 1.59 -0.81
CA VAL A 28 -3.15 3.01 -0.74
C VAL A 28 -4.43 3.18 0.07
N LEU A 29 -4.35 3.85 1.22
CA LEU A 29 -5.52 4.17 2.05
C LEU A 29 -6.11 5.52 1.59
N THR A 30 -7.36 5.50 1.15
CA THR A 30 -8.15 6.72 0.91
C THR A 30 -9.16 6.94 2.01
N LEU A 31 -9.34 8.21 2.38
CA LEU A 31 -10.44 8.71 3.20
C LEU A 31 -11.14 9.83 2.44
N TRP A 32 -12.29 10.28 2.96
CA TRP A 32 -13.05 11.37 2.35
C TRP A 32 -12.99 12.64 3.20
N HIS A 33 -12.87 13.79 2.56
CA HIS A 33 -13.07 15.06 3.23
C HIS A 33 -14.53 15.14 3.73
N PRO A 34 -14.77 15.40 5.03
CA PRO A 34 -16.13 15.38 5.56
C PRO A 34 -17.05 16.48 5.01
N ASP A 35 -16.48 17.60 4.53
CA ASP A 35 -17.27 18.77 4.13
C ASP A 35 -17.71 18.74 2.67
N ASP A 36 -16.81 18.35 1.77
CA ASP A 36 -17.01 18.45 0.32
C ASP A 36 -17.13 17.09 -0.37
N LEU A 37 -17.03 16.01 0.41
CA LEU A 37 -17.07 14.63 -0.07
C LEU A 37 -16.10 14.41 -1.24
N THR A 38 -14.86 14.88 -1.11
CA THR A 38 -13.78 14.55 -2.03
C THR A 38 -12.84 13.50 -1.41
N PRO A 39 -12.45 12.43 -2.14
CA PRO A 39 -11.49 11.47 -1.63
C PRO A 39 -10.08 12.07 -1.59
N PHE A 40 -9.29 11.67 -0.61
CA PHE A 40 -7.86 11.97 -0.51
C PHE A 40 -7.07 10.73 -0.06
N ILE A 41 -5.79 10.66 -0.42
CA ILE A 41 -4.89 9.61 0.06
C ILE A 41 -4.43 9.98 1.47
N ALA A 42 -4.82 9.17 2.45
CA ALA A 42 -4.45 9.32 3.85
C ALA A 42 -3.06 8.75 4.15
N ARG A 43 -2.73 7.62 3.52
CA ARG A 43 -1.42 6.98 3.63
C ARG A 43 -1.23 5.96 2.52
N ALA A 44 0.02 5.67 2.15
CA ALA A 44 0.34 4.58 1.26
C ALA A 44 1.59 3.83 1.74
N VAL A 45 1.62 2.53 1.48
CA VAL A 45 2.79 1.68 1.67
C VAL A 45 3.00 0.79 0.45
N GLN A 46 4.25 0.55 0.10
CA GLN A 46 4.65 -0.52 -0.79
C GLN A 46 4.71 -1.81 0.04
N ARG A 47 3.96 -2.84 -0.36
CA ARG A 47 4.07 -4.19 0.19
C ARG A 47 5.07 -4.96 -0.64
N VAL A 48 5.96 -5.68 0.01
CA VAL A 48 6.98 -6.49 -0.67
C VAL A 48 6.98 -7.87 -0.03
N GLY A 49 6.86 -8.91 -0.85
CA GLY A 49 6.98 -10.28 -0.39
C GLY A 49 8.38 -10.63 0.08
N THR A 50 8.54 -11.83 0.63
CA THR A 50 9.84 -12.46 0.90
C THR A 50 9.75 -13.93 0.50
N ALA A 51 10.87 -14.66 0.55
CA ALA A 51 10.88 -16.11 0.34
C ALA A 51 9.88 -16.84 1.25
N ASP A 52 9.61 -16.31 2.45
CA ASP A 52 8.71 -16.90 3.44
C ASP A 52 7.22 -16.62 3.16
N THR A 53 6.90 -15.67 2.26
CA THR A 53 5.51 -15.24 2.02
C THR A 53 4.96 -15.61 0.66
N VAL A 54 5.77 -16.23 -0.21
CA VAL A 54 5.35 -16.70 -1.54
C VAL A 54 4.06 -17.52 -1.42
N PRO A 55 3.03 -17.24 -2.26
CA PRO A 55 3.05 -16.34 -3.42
C PRO A 55 2.55 -14.90 -3.14
N THR A 56 2.42 -14.49 -1.88
CA THR A 56 1.79 -13.23 -1.48
C THR A 56 2.77 -12.20 -0.92
N ASP A 57 2.45 -10.92 -1.07
CA ASP A 57 3.19 -9.79 -0.49
C ASP A 57 2.64 -9.35 0.88
N ASN A 58 1.75 -10.15 1.47
CA ASN A 58 0.99 -9.76 2.65
C ASN A 58 1.88 -9.50 3.86
N TRP A 59 1.80 -8.29 4.40
CA TRP A 59 2.55 -7.91 5.61
C TRP A 59 2.18 -8.79 6.81
N SER A 60 0.89 -9.09 7.01
CA SER A 60 0.40 -10.01 8.06
C SER A 60 0.91 -11.44 7.91
N GLY A 61 1.34 -11.83 6.70
CA GLY A 61 1.99 -13.10 6.41
C GLY A 61 3.49 -13.13 6.73
N GLY A 62 4.11 -11.99 7.06
CA GLY A 62 5.56 -11.87 7.28
C GLY A 62 6.29 -10.98 6.29
N GLY A 63 5.57 -10.37 5.33
CA GLY A 63 6.16 -9.51 4.31
C GLY A 63 6.68 -8.18 4.86
N ILE A 64 7.11 -7.31 3.96
CA ILE A 64 7.68 -6.00 4.28
C ILE A 64 6.65 -4.91 3.94
N SER A 65 6.42 -4.01 4.88
CA SER A 65 5.66 -2.78 4.65
C SER A 65 6.66 -1.63 4.54
N VAL A 66 6.59 -0.87 3.45
CA VAL A 66 7.52 0.24 3.17
C VAL A 66 6.73 1.54 3.01
N PRO A 67 6.99 2.60 3.80
CA PRO A 67 6.20 3.82 3.73
C PRO A 67 6.48 4.58 2.43
N VAL A 68 5.43 5.12 1.84
CA VAL A 68 5.52 5.99 0.65
C VAL A 68 5.33 7.43 1.06
N ASP A 69 6.28 8.30 0.70
CA ASP A 69 6.09 9.74 0.73
C ASP A 69 5.06 10.13 -0.33
N LEU A 70 3.90 10.64 0.11
CA LEU A 70 2.76 10.88 -0.79
C LEU A 70 3.02 11.98 -1.84
N ALA A 71 3.93 12.91 -1.55
CA ALA A 71 4.22 14.02 -2.47
C ALA A 71 5.20 13.60 -3.57
N THR A 72 6.13 12.70 -3.25
CA THR A 72 7.27 12.37 -4.13
C THR A 72 7.24 10.94 -4.65
N GLY A 73 6.48 10.04 -4.04
CA GLY A 73 6.51 8.60 -4.32
C GLY A 73 7.77 7.91 -3.80
N ARG A 74 8.57 8.60 -2.97
CA ARG A 74 9.82 8.05 -2.43
C ARG A 74 9.54 7.09 -1.28
N LEU A 75 10.21 5.95 -1.31
CA LEU A 75 10.16 4.92 -0.28
C LEU A 75 11.06 5.30 0.91
N GLY A 76 10.54 5.10 2.13
CA GLY A 76 11.37 5.14 3.35
C GLY A 76 11.91 3.77 3.74
N ALA A 77 12.46 3.64 4.94
CA ALA A 77 12.87 2.34 5.48
C ALA A 77 11.65 1.45 5.79
N GLY A 78 11.68 0.22 5.29
CA GLY A 78 10.64 -0.77 5.52
C GLY A 78 10.58 -1.30 6.95
N ARG A 79 9.51 -2.04 7.24
CA ARG A 79 9.31 -2.78 8.48
C ARG A 79 8.74 -4.15 8.16
N LEU A 80 9.33 -5.17 8.74
CA LEU A 80 8.79 -6.52 8.76
C LEU A 80 7.66 -6.62 9.79
N HIS A 81 6.82 -7.65 9.66
CA HIS A 81 5.84 -7.93 10.69
C HIS A 81 6.52 -8.42 11.97
N PRO A 82 6.30 -7.78 13.13
CA PRO A 82 7.08 -8.02 14.34
C PRO A 82 6.91 -9.44 14.91
N LEU A 83 5.75 -10.06 14.69
CA LEU A 83 5.44 -11.39 15.23
C LEU A 83 5.49 -12.53 14.20
N LYS A 84 5.65 -12.21 12.91
CA LYS A 84 5.45 -13.18 11.81
C LYS A 84 6.69 -13.38 10.96
N SER A 85 7.56 -12.37 10.90
CA SER A 85 8.79 -12.45 10.11
C SER A 85 9.85 -13.37 10.69
N GLY A 86 9.78 -13.70 11.99
CA GLY A 86 10.86 -14.43 12.69
C GLY A 86 12.18 -13.64 12.77
N ARG A 87 12.19 -12.37 12.39
CA ARG A 87 13.37 -11.49 12.34
C ARG A 87 13.24 -10.35 13.37
N PRO A 88 14.36 -9.73 13.81
CA PRO A 88 14.32 -8.60 14.73
C PRO A 88 13.50 -7.44 14.15
N ASP A 89 12.83 -6.68 15.03
CA ASP A 89 12.19 -5.42 14.64
C ASP A 89 13.25 -4.37 14.38
N GLN A 90 13.64 -4.24 13.11
CA GLN A 90 14.63 -3.29 12.65
C GLN A 90 14.21 -2.68 11.31
N PRO A 91 14.63 -1.44 11.01
CA PRO A 91 14.42 -0.84 9.71
C PRO A 91 15.01 -1.69 8.58
N VAL A 92 14.23 -1.90 7.52
CA VAL A 92 14.64 -2.66 6.33
C VAL A 92 14.97 -1.68 5.21
N THR A 93 16.26 -1.48 4.94
CA THR A 93 16.73 -0.56 3.89
C THR A 93 17.00 -1.26 2.56
N HIS A 94 17.20 -2.58 2.61
CA HIS A 94 17.39 -3.47 1.46
C HIS A 94 16.54 -4.71 1.65
N HIS A 95 16.06 -5.28 0.55
CA HIS A 95 15.30 -6.52 0.60
C HIS A 95 16.16 -7.65 1.19
N PRO A 96 15.65 -8.43 2.17
CA PRO A 96 16.43 -9.45 2.86
C PRO A 96 16.94 -10.57 1.97
N ASP A 97 16.14 -10.99 0.97
CA ASP A 97 16.47 -12.15 0.14
C ASP A 97 17.12 -11.77 -1.21
N THR A 98 16.69 -10.68 -1.87
CA THR A 98 17.27 -10.21 -3.16
C THR A 98 18.40 -9.20 -2.99
N GLY A 99 18.54 -8.57 -1.82
CA GLY A 99 19.51 -7.48 -1.59
C GLY A 99 19.16 -6.16 -2.28
N THR A 100 18.03 -6.06 -2.98
CA THR A 100 17.63 -4.85 -3.70
C THR A 100 17.42 -3.66 -2.75
N PRO A 101 17.99 -2.47 -3.03
CA PRO A 101 17.74 -1.28 -2.23
C PRO A 101 16.25 -0.90 -2.21
N ILE A 102 15.72 -0.63 -1.02
CA ILE A 102 14.33 -0.21 -0.79
C ILE A 102 14.30 1.27 -0.40
N GLU A 103 15.02 1.64 0.66
CA GLU A 103 14.97 3.00 1.17
C GLU A 103 15.56 3.99 0.16
N GLY A 104 14.84 5.09 -0.07
CA GLY A 104 15.22 6.13 -1.02
C GLY A 104 14.84 5.85 -2.48
N ALA A 105 14.42 4.63 -2.82
CA ALA A 105 13.88 4.32 -4.14
C ALA A 105 12.59 5.12 -4.41
N VAL A 106 12.29 5.39 -5.68
CA VAL A 106 11.10 6.15 -6.08
C VAL A 106 10.20 5.26 -6.91
N ILE A 107 8.92 5.20 -6.55
CA ILE A 107 7.91 4.45 -7.30
C ILE A 107 7.77 5.06 -8.70
N PRO A 108 8.05 4.31 -9.78
CA PRO A 108 7.84 4.80 -11.13
C PRO A 108 6.37 5.16 -11.36
N GLY A 109 6.12 6.36 -11.87
CA GLY A 109 4.77 6.80 -12.18
C GLY A 109 3.84 7.00 -10.97
N TRP A 110 4.39 7.27 -9.78
CA TRP A 110 3.60 7.45 -8.54
C TRP A 110 2.36 8.35 -8.70
N SER A 111 2.47 9.48 -9.40
CA SER A 111 1.34 10.38 -9.65
C SER A 111 0.18 9.68 -10.37
N ARG A 112 0.49 8.81 -11.35
CA ARG A 112 -0.52 8.02 -12.07
C ARG A 112 -1.22 7.03 -11.15
N VAL A 113 -0.47 6.40 -10.25
CA VAL A 113 -1.03 5.49 -9.23
C VAL A 113 -1.99 6.24 -8.32
N ALA A 114 -1.55 7.38 -7.78
CA ALA A 114 -2.36 8.21 -6.91
C ALA A 114 -3.65 8.65 -7.61
N ASP A 115 -3.55 9.12 -8.86
CA ASP A 115 -4.70 9.55 -9.65
C ASP A 115 -5.66 8.39 -9.96
N ALA A 116 -5.14 7.20 -10.28
CA ALA A 116 -5.96 6.02 -10.53
C ALA A 116 -6.77 5.62 -9.29
N VAL A 117 -6.14 5.61 -8.12
CA VAL A 117 -6.80 5.31 -6.84
C VAL A 117 -7.84 6.37 -6.50
N LEU A 118 -7.53 7.66 -6.65
CA LEU A 118 -8.48 8.73 -6.36
C LEU A 118 -9.69 8.71 -7.30
N ARG A 119 -9.50 8.41 -8.58
CA ARG A 119 -10.60 8.20 -9.53
C ARG A 119 -11.45 7.01 -9.14
N ALA A 120 -10.83 5.88 -8.81
CA ALA A 120 -11.55 4.67 -8.39
C ALA A 120 -12.35 4.92 -7.09
N ALA A 121 -11.73 5.59 -6.11
CA ALA A 121 -12.40 5.99 -4.88
C ALA A 121 -13.58 6.92 -5.16
N GLY A 122 -13.40 7.96 -5.99
CA GLY A 122 -14.46 8.90 -6.38
C GLY A 122 -15.65 8.22 -7.08
N GLY A 123 -15.45 7.08 -7.73
CA GLY A 123 -16.52 6.26 -8.31
C GLY A 123 -17.36 5.49 -7.28
N LEU A 124 -16.90 5.37 -6.04
CA LEU A 124 -17.56 4.65 -4.94
C LEU A 124 -17.83 5.59 -3.74
N PRO A 125 -18.64 6.67 -3.90
CA PRO A 125 -18.83 7.69 -2.86
C PRO A 125 -19.49 7.21 -1.57
N PHE A 126 -20.13 6.06 -1.61
CA PHE A 126 -20.69 5.40 -0.43
C PHE A 126 -19.60 4.76 0.44
N ASN A 127 -18.42 4.45 -0.11
CA ASN A 127 -17.31 3.87 0.62
C ASN A 127 -16.31 4.94 1.06
N ARG A 128 -16.52 5.49 2.26
CA ARG A 128 -15.76 6.63 2.79
C ARG A 128 -14.35 6.29 3.30
N ILE A 129 -14.01 5.01 3.34
CA ILE A 129 -12.69 4.47 3.67
C ILE A 129 -12.36 3.33 2.71
N GLY A 130 -11.18 3.38 2.08
CA GLY A 130 -10.79 2.34 1.12
C GLY A 130 -9.30 2.04 1.21
N GLY A 131 -8.96 0.77 1.44
CA GLY A 131 -7.61 0.24 1.25
C GLY A 131 -7.51 -0.35 -0.15
N TRP A 132 -6.80 0.32 -1.04
CA TRP A 132 -6.68 -0.06 -2.44
C TRP A 132 -5.39 -0.82 -2.66
N ASP A 133 -5.50 -2.01 -3.22
CA ASP A 133 -4.37 -2.82 -3.65
C ASP A 133 -4.11 -2.54 -5.12
N VAL A 134 -2.93 -1.98 -5.42
CA VAL A 134 -2.57 -1.53 -6.77
C VAL A 134 -1.29 -2.22 -7.21
N LEU A 135 -1.33 -2.79 -8.40
CA LEU A 135 -0.17 -3.32 -9.12
C LEU A 135 0.15 -2.34 -10.26
N VAL A 136 1.41 -2.17 -10.62
CA VAL A 136 1.79 -1.39 -11.81
C VAL A 136 2.43 -2.34 -12.81
N ASP A 137 1.85 -2.45 -14.00
CA ASP A 137 2.24 -3.48 -14.96
C ASP A 137 3.54 -3.17 -15.71
N GLY A 138 3.95 -4.08 -16.61
CA GLY A 138 5.14 -3.98 -17.45
C GLY A 138 5.24 -2.69 -18.28
N ASP A 139 4.11 -2.10 -18.64
CA ASP A 139 4.02 -0.84 -19.41
C ASP A 139 3.99 0.39 -18.49
N GLY A 140 4.00 0.19 -17.17
CA GLY A 140 3.92 1.26 -16.18
C GLY A 140 2.49 1.76 -15.95
N GLU A 141 1.47 0.98 -16.31
CA GLU A 141 0.07 1.31 -16.06
C GLU A 141 -0.38 0.83 -14.66
N PRO A 142 -0.97 1.71 -13.83
CA PRO A 142 -1.59 1.28 -12.58
C PRO A 142 -2.84 0.44 -12.82
N VAL A 143 -2.87 -0.74 -12.20
CA VAL A 143 -3.98 -1.68 -12.17
C VAL A 143 -4.48 -1.81 -10.73
N VAL A 144 -5.72 -1.38 -10.49
CA VAL A 144 -6.40 -1.61 -9.21
C VAL A 144 -6.86 -3.06 -9.17
N VAL A 145 -6.35 -3.84 -8.21
CA VAL A 145 -6.64 -5.28 -8.05
C VAL A 145 -7.81 -5.47 -7.10
N GLU A 146 -7.78 -4.83 -5.93
CA GLU A 146 -8.80 -4.99 -4.90
C GLU A 146 -9.08 -3.67 -4.16
N ALA A 147 -10.32 -3.50 -3.69
CA ALA A 147 -10.71 -2.44 -2.77
C ALA A 147 -11.21 -3.04 -1.44
N ASN A 148 -10.48 -2.77 -0.36
CA ASN A 148 -10.75 -3.26 0.99
C ASN A 148 -11.50 -2.20 1.81
N ALA A 149 -12.74 -2.49 2.23
CA ALA A 149 -13.52 -1.58 3.08
C ALA A 149 -13.01 -1.54 4.54
N ASN A 150 -12.32 -2.60 4.98
CA ASN A 150 -11.61 -2.66 6.24
C ASN A 150 -10.12 -2.88 5.95
N SER A 151 -9.39 -1.79 5.69
CA SER A 151 -7.94 -1.90 5.53
C SER A 151 -7.33 -2.28 6.86
N ASP A 152 -6.48 -3.31 6.88
CA ASP A 152 -5.51 -3.47 7.95
C ASP A 152 -4.82 -2.12 8.15
N VAL A 153 -4.96 -1.49 9.32
CA VAL A 153 -4.31 -0.20 9.60
C VAL A 153 -2.93 -0.40 10.23
N ASN A 154 -2.64 -1.60 10.73
CA ASN A 154 -1.38 -1.92 11.39
C ASN A 154 -0.18 -1.80 10.45
N LEU A 155 -0.28 -2.32 9.21
CA LEU A 155 0.80 -2.18 8.22
C LEU A 155 1.08 -0.72 7.84
N LEU A 156 0.09 0.16 8.01
CA LEU A 156 0.20 1.59 7.77
C LEU A 156 0.76 2.31 9.01
N GLN A 157 0.37 1.88 10.21
CA GLN A 157 0.69 2.51 11.48
C GLN A 157 2.04 2.11 12.07
N VAL A 158 2.64 1.01 11.60
CA VAL A 158 4.03 0.66 11.95
C VAL A 158 5.02 1.76 11.55
N HIS A 159 4.62 2.65 10.64
CA HIS A 159 5.38 3.83 10.20
C HIS A 159 4.96 5.15 10.87
N GLY A 160 4.13 5.08 11.92
CA GLY A 160 3.65 6.24 12.70
C GLY A 160 2.13 6.26 12.89
N GLY A 161 1.61 6.97 13.87
CA GLY A 161 0.15 7.03 14.09
C GLY A 161 -0.62 7.67 12.93
N LEU A 162 -1.79 7.12 12.56
CA LEU A 162 -2.65 7.71 11.52
C LEU A 162 -3.21 9.07 11.95
N LEU A 163 -3.58 9.21 13.23
CA LEU A 163 -4.14 10.44 13.81
C LEU A 163 -3.12 11.58 13.94
N ALA A 164 -1.85 11.35 13.63
CA ALA A 164 -0.85 12.42 13.56
C ALA A 164 -1.11 13.37 12.38
N GLU A 165 -1.74 12.87 11.31
CA GLU A 165 -2.17 13.69 10.17
C GLU A 165 -3.50 14.39 10.50
N PRO A 166 -3.56 15.74 10.50
CA PRO A 166 -4.77 16.48 10.88
C PRO A 166 -6.01 16.12 10.05
N ARG A 167 -5.85 15.89 8.74
CA ARG A 167 -6.98 15.51 7.86
C ARG A 167 -7.56 14.15 8.22
N VAL A 168 -6.70 13.19 8.55
CA VAL A 168 -7.09 11.84 8.99
C VAL A 168 -7.78 11.90 10.34
N ARG A 169 -7.22 12.64 11.30
CA ARG A 169 -7.84 12.86 12.61
C ARG A 169 -9.24 13.47 12.47
N ARG A 170 -9.37 14.51 11.67
CA ARG A 170 -10.64 15.19 11.43
C ARG A 170 -11.70 14.26 10.85
N PHE A 171 -11.32 13.38 9.92
CA PHE A 171 -12.22 12.35 9.39
C PHE A 171 -12.77 11.47 10.53
N TYR A 172 -11.89 10.85 11.32
CA TYR A 172 -12.32 9.94 12.40
C TYR A 172 -13.14 10.64 13.48
N GLN A 173 -12.82 11.89 13.83
CA GLN A 173 -13.60 12.70 14.78
C GLN A 173 -15.01 12.99 14.25
N THR A 174 -15.14 13.29 12.95
CA THR A 174 -16.45 13.59 12.34
C THR A 174 -17.38 12.38 12.37
N PHE A 175 -16.82 11.17 12.31
CA PHE A 175 -17.58 9.91 12.38
C PHE A 175 -17.62 9.30 13.79
N GLY A 176 -17.17 10.02 14.83
CA GLY A 176 -17.26 9.58 16.22
C GLY A 176 -16.42 8.34 16.58
N VAL A 177 -15.36 8.07 15.81
CA VAL A 177 -14.44 6.95 16.07
C VAL A 177 -13.41 7.30 17.15
N VAL A 178 -13.02 8.58 17.22
CA VAL A 178 -12.05 9.15 18.18
C VAL A 178 -12.51 10.47 18.75
#